data_AF-A0A358D1W1-F1
#
_entry.id   AF-A0A358D1W1-F1
#
_cell.length_a   1.000
_cell.length_b   1.000
_cell.length_c   1.000
_cell.angle_alpha   90.00
_cell.angle_beta   90.00
_cell.angle_gamma   90.00
#
_symmetry.space_group_name_H-M   'P 1'
#
loop_
_entity.id
_entity.type
_entity.pdbx_description
1 polymer ?
#
loop_
_entity_poly.entity_id
_entity_poly.type
_entity_poly.pdbx_seq_one_letter_code
_entity_poly.pdbx_strand_id
1 'polypeptide(L)'
;MPVLTPRLSSHWVNLVSPLPIQLARPLIDSLTSDVVVADGGEGCVRGAPNQSLEESIGYAVSSVQGQELPTRWSNDRAPGDELGAAMPDPSDPFWAGGRMFVDQRGLVADSDVDSVMAVVRSLGGSTGWLVFDWLWAVRGFVDKLLGGVGLRRGRRHPTELRVGDSVDFFEVVEVTPNSLRLRAEMKVPGHAWLEWQAHPKESGCSVEQRAVFVPRGLWGRVYWLSLVPAHAVIFKRMLRAISDRAEKLSTMPVGGSEK
;
A
#
# COMPACT_ATOMS: atom_id res chain seq x y z
N MET A 1 19.75 15.10 -35.63
CA MET A 1 18.91 14.03 -35.05
C MET A 1 18.73 14.33 -33.57
N PRO A 2 17.51 14.47 -33.04
CA PRO A 2 17.30 14.96 -31.68
C PRO A 2 17.88 13.96 -30.67
N VAL A 3 18.56 14.51 -29.66
CA VAL A 3 19.31 13.80 -28.63
C VAL A 3 18.35 13.15 -27.64
N LEU A 4 17.74 12.03 -28.04
CA LEU A 4 16.97 11.17 -27.15
C LEU A 4 17.95 10.32 -26.34
N THR A 5 18.62 10.94 -25.38
CA THR A 5 19.35 10.19 -24.35
C THR A 5 18.35 9.35 -23.54
N PRO A 6 18.70 8.10 -23.16
CA PRO A 6 17.84 7.19 -22.37
C PRO A 6 17.23 7.84 -21.10
N ARG A 7 17.91 8.85 -20.56
CA ARG A 7 17.45 9.62 -19.40
C ARG A 7 16.16 10.39 -19.68
N LEU A 8 15.97 10.99 -20.86
CA LEU A 8 14.77 11.79 -21.16
C LEU A 8 13.56 10.93 -21.55
N SER A 9 13.79 9.80 -22.23
CA SER A 9 12.71 8.89 -22.65
C SER A 9 12.04 8.19 -21.46
N SER A 10 12.79 7.88 -20.40
CA SER A 10 12.24 7.29 -19.18
C SER A 10 11.21 8.20 -18.47
N HIS A 11 11.36 9.53 -18.57
CA HIS A 11 10.38 10.49 -18.05
C HIS A 11 9.10 10.52 -18.90
N TRP A 12 9.21 10.35 -20.23
CA TRP A 12 8.05 10.27 -21.12
C TRP A 12 7.20 9.02 -20.89
N VAL A 13 7.85 7.86 -20.65
CA VAL A 13 7.16 6.61 -20.31
C VAL A 13 6.36 6.76 -19.01
N ASN A 14 6.88 7.47 -18.02
CA ASN A 14 6.15 7.73 -16.76
C ASN A 14 4.96 8.70 -16.94
N LEU A 15 4.97 9.54 -17.99
CA LEU A 15 3.86 10.43 -18.33
C LEU A 15 2.71 9.68 -19.02
N VAL A 16 3.04 8.73 -19.91
CA VAL A 16 2.07 8.02 -20.77
C VAL A 16 1.67 6.65 -20.20
N SER A 17 2.45 6.09 -19.27
CA SER A 17 2.18 4.80 -18.64
C SER A 17 2.17 4.91 -17.10
N PRO A 18 1.50 3.99 -16.39
CA PRO A 18 1.51 3.91 -14.93
C PRO A 18 2.81 3.29 -14.37
N LEU A 19 3.81 2.99 -15.20
CA LEU A 19 5.05 2.36 -14.74
C LEU A 19 5.97 3.38 -14.04
N PRO A 20 6.47 3.07 -12.83
CA PRO A 20 7.37 3.97 -12.12
C PRO A 20 8.72 4.05 -12.86
N ILE A 21 9.36 5.22 -12.79
CA ILE A 21 10.58 5.51 -13.56
C ILE A 21 11.77 4.61 -13.21
N GLN A 22 11.79 4.09 -11.98
CA GLN A 22 12.79 3.14 -11.51
C GLN A 22 12.72 1.79 -12.23
N LEU A 23 11.53 1.38 -12.69
CA LEU A 23 11.35 0.19 -13.53
C LEU A 23 11.57 0.52 -15.01
N ALA A 24 11.02 1.66 -15.47
CA ALA A 24 11.13 2.05 -16.87
C ALA A 24 12.58 2.25 -17.33
N ARG A 25 13.45 2.81 -16.47
CA ARG A 25 14.83 3.14 -16.84
C ARG A 25 15.71 1.91 -17.08
N PRO A 26 15.83 0.92 -16.16
CA PRO A 26 16.55 -0.32 -16.44
C PRO A 26 15.99 -1.10 -17.62
N LEU A 27 14.67 -1.09 -17.82
CA LEU A 27 14.06 -1.74 -18.99
C LEU A 27 14.52 -1.09 -20.29
N ILE A 28 14.50 0.24 -20.38
CA ILE A 28 14.99 0.96 -21.57
C ILE A 28 16.50 0.78 -21.74
N ASP A 29 17.29 0.87 -20.66
CA ASP A 29 18.74 0.67 -20.70
C ASP A 29 19.08 -0.79 -21.09
N SER A 30 18.26 -1.77 -20.70
CA SER A 30 18.41 -3.17 -21.10
C SER A 30 18.11 -3.40 -22.57
N LEU A 31 17.20 -2.63 -23.20
CA LEU A 31 16.92 -2.76 -24.63
C LEU A 31 18.13 -2.39 -25.49
N THR A 32 19.07 -1.62 -24.96
CA THR A 32 20.35 -1.32 -25.62
C THR A 32 21.43 -2.39 -25.43
N SER A 33 21.17 -3.42 -24.64
CA SER A 33 22.13 -4.49 -24.35
C SER A 33 21.69 -5.80 -25.02
N ASP A 34 22.46 -6.27 -26.00
CA ASP A 34 22.24 -7.59 -26.58
C ASP A 34 22.76 -8.67 -25.61
N VAL A 35 21.85 -9.50 -25.09
CA VAL A 35 22.20 -10.66 -24.26
C VAL A 35 22.29 -11.89 -25.16
N VAL A 36 23.44 -12.07 -25.80
CA VAL A 36 23.73 -13.27 -26.59
C VAL A 36 24.43 -14.28 -25.69
N VAL A 37 23.73 -15.36 -25.33
CA VAL A 37 24.38 -16.52 -24.71
C VAL A 37 25.02 -17.34 -25.83
N ALA A 38 26.34 -17.23 -25.96
CA ALA A 38 27.11 -18.14 -26.79
C ALA A 38 27.14 -19.52 -26.12
N ASP A 39 26.76 -20.56 -26.85
CA ASP A 39 26.68 -21.92 -26.34
C ASP A 39 28.08 -22.40 -25.93
N GLY A 40 28.36 -22.34 -24.64
CA GLY A 40 29.65 -22.60 -24.05
C GLY A 40 29.88 -24.07 -23.70
N GLY A 41 29.20 -25.02 -24.35
CA GLY A 41 29.43 -26.48 -24.24
C GLY A 41 29.19 -27.14 -22.88
N GLU A 42 29.22 -26.37 -21.80
CA GLU A 42 28.96 -26.79 -20.43
C GLU A 42 27.70 -26.07 -19.97
N GLY A 43 26.59 -26.80 -19.96
CA GLY A 43 25.30 -26.31 -19.48
C GLY A 43 25.46 -25.58 -18.15
N CYS A 44 24.97 -24.35 -18.11
CA CYS A 44 24.94 -23.52 -16.92
C CYS A 44 24.10 -24.23 -15.85
N VAL A 45 24.75 -24.97 -14.94
CA VAL A 45 24.40 -25.30 -13.55
C VAL A 45 25.21 -26.55 -13.18
N ARG A 46 26.30 -26.36 -12.44
CA ARG A 46 27.09 -27.46 -11.89
C ARG A 46 26.39 -28.00 -10.64
N GLY A 47 26.00 -29.27 -10.66
CA GLY A 47 25.75 -30.06 -9.43
C GLY A 47 24.53 -30.99 -9.42
N ALA A 48 23.58 -30.84 -10.33
CA ALA A 48 22.41 -31.71 -10.44
C ALA A 48 22.10 -32.02 -11.91
N PRO A 49 21.56 -33.22 -12.25
CA PRO A 49 21.04 -33.45 -13.58
C PRO A 49 19.95 -32.41 -13.89
N ASN A 50 19.97 -31.84 -15.10
CA ASN A 50 18.90 -30.95 -15.55
C ASN A 50 17.58 -31.72 -15.47
N GLN A 51 16.58 -31.12 -14.83
CA GLN A 51 15.22 -31.67 -14.82
C GLN A 51 14.63 -31.63 -16.23
N SER A 52 13.72 -32.56 -16.53
CA SER A 52 12.94 -32.46 -17.77
C SER A 52 12.10 -31.19 -17.77
N LEU A 53 11.65 -30.77 -18.96
CA LEU A 53 10.73 -29.65 -19.09
C LEU A 53 9.43 -29.94 -18.30
N GLU A 54 8.91 -31.16 -18.37
CA GLU A 54 7.71 -31.58 -17.65
C GLU A 54 7.93 -31.55 -16.13
N GLU A 55 9.07 -32.00 -15.64
CA GLU A 55 9.44 -31.97 -14.21
C GLU A 55 9.55 -30.53 -13.70
N SER A 56 10.20 -29.66 -14.48
CA SER A 56 10.36 -28.24 -14.16
C SER A 56 9.02 -27.51 -14.11
N ILE A 57 8.14 -27.78 -15.08
CA ILE A 57 6.77 -27.24 -15.09
C ILE A 57 5.98 -27.80 -13.91
N GLY A 58 6.07 -29.10 -13.65
CA GLY A 58 5.39 -29.76 -12.53
C GLY A 58 5.79 -29.19 -11.17
N TYR A 59 7.08 -28.93 -10.96
CA TYR A 59 7.62 -28.32 -9.73
C TYR A 59 7.18 -26.86 -9.56
N ALA A 60 7.20 -26.08 -10.65
CA ALA A 60 6.73 -24.70 -10.62
C ALA A 60 5.23 -24.61 -10.32
N VAL A 61 4.42 -25.50 -10.93
CA VAL A 61 2.97 -25.54 -10.74
C VAL A 61 2.59 -26.09 -9.36
N SER A 62 3.31 -27.09 -8.83
CA SER A 62 3.05 -27.61 -7.48
C SER A 62 3.29 -26.56 -6.40
N SER A 63 4.31 -25.72 -6.57
CA SER A 63 4.60 -24.58 -5.70
C SER A 63 3.48 -23.52 -5.74
N VAL A 64 2.78 -23.38 -6.87
CA VAL A 64 1.64 -22.45 -7.03
C VAL A 64 0.34 -23.04 -6.45
N GLN A 65 0.14 -24.36 -6.57
CA GLN A 65 -1.06 -25.04 -6.05
C GLN A 65 -1.13 -25.05 -4.52
N GLY A 66 0.03 -25.02 -3.83
CA GLY A 66 0.09 -24.95 -2.37
C GLY A 66 -0.28 -23.58 -1.77
N GLN A 67 -0.43 -22.52 -2.56
CA GLN A 67 -0.58 -21.12 -2.08
C GLN A 67 0.52 -20.60 -1.11
N GLU A 68 1.54 -21.41 -0.83
CA GLU A 68 2.67 -21.11 0.07
C GLU A 68 3.80 -20.36 -0.64
N LEU A 69 3.48 -19.23 -1.28
CA LEU A 69 4.50 -18.30 -1.75
C LEU A 69 4.57 -17.11 -0.77
N PRO A 70 5.51 -17.13 0.21
CA PRO A 70 5.70 -16.03 1.15
C PRO A 70 6.20 -14.74 0.46
N THR A 71 6.77 -14.86 -0.74
CA THR A 71 7.22 -13.75 -1.58
C THR A 71 6.42 -13.72 -2.88
N ARG A 72 5.91 -12.55 -3.25
CA ARG A 72 5.14 -12.33 -4.50
C ARG A 72 5.76 -11.18 -5.26
N TRP A 73 5.74 -11.24 -6.59
CA TRP A 73 6.27 -10.17 -7.45
C TRP A 73 5.56 -8.82 -7.23
N SER A 74 4.29 -8.83 -6.82
CA SER A 74 3.54 -7.63 -6.45
C SER A 74 3.95 -7.06 -5.08
N ASN A 75 4.59 -7.89 -4.24
CA ASN A 75 5.12 -7.57 -2.93
C ASN A 75 6.62 -7.21 -2.99
N ASP A 76 7.13 -6.90 -4.20
CA ASP A 76 8.50 -6.44 -4.38
C ASP A 76 8.66 -5.12 -3.63
N ARG A 77 9.46 -5.17 -2.55
CA ARG A 77 9.71 -4.03 -1.68
C ARG A 77 10.31 -2.92 -2.53
N ALA A 78 9.73 -1.72 -2.44
CA ALA A 78 10.19 -0.58 -3.20
C ALA A 78 11.71 -0.35 -2.99
N PRO A 79 12.48 -0.05 -4.06
CA PRO A 79 13.88 0.33 -3.93
C PRO A 79 13.99 1.58 -3.06
N GLY A 80 14.52 1.43 -1.84
CA GLY A 80 14.53 2.47 -0.80
C GLY A 80 14.09 1.99 0.59
N ASP A 81 13.58 0.75 0.70
CA ASP A 81 13.43 0.02 1.98
C ASP A 81 14.83 -0.42 2.49
N GLU A 82 15.78 0.52 2.57
CA GLU A 82 17.19 0.30 2.95
C GLU A 82 17.36 -0.18 4.39
N LEU A 83 16.28 -0.17 5.17
CA LEU A 83 16.16 -0.81 6.46
C LEU A 83 15.06 -1.86 6.29
N GLY A 84 15.41 -3.14 6.27
CA GLY A 84 14.43 -4.23 6.21
C GLY A 84 13.70 -4.39 7.55
N ALA A 85 13.81 -5.55 8.19
CA ALA A 85 13.24 -5.84 9.51
C ALA A 85 13.65 -4.90 10.67
N ALA A 86 14.50 -3.89 10.40
CA ALA A 86 14.95 -2.87 11.35
C ALA A 86 14.19 -1.54 11.22
N MET A 87 13.12 -1.50 10.42
CA MET A 87 12.24 -0.33 10.32
C MET A 87 11.43 -0.17 11.60
N PRO A 88 11.16 1.09 12.02
CA PRO A 88 10.29 1.32 13.15
C PRO A 88 8.88 0.82 12.84
N ASP A 89 8.30 0.03 13.75
CA ASP A 89 6.92 -0.45 13.69
C ASP A 89 6.07 0.20 14.79
N PRO A 90 4.79 0.53 14.55
CA PRO A 90 3.89 1.01 15.59
C PRO A 90 3.73 0.09 16.81
N SER A 91 4.05 -1.20 16.66
CA SER A 91 4.07 -2.20 17.74
C SER A 91 5.41 -2.30 18.48
N ASP A 92 6.43 -1.54 18.06
CA ASP A 92 7.71 -1.52 18.76
C ASP A 92 7.55 -1.06 20.22
N PRO A 93 8.28 -1.68 21.16
CA PRO A 93 8.18 -1.33 22.56
C PRO A 93 8.69 0.11 22.80
N PHE A 94 8.17 0.77 23.84
CA PHE A 94 8.50 2.16 24.15
C PHE A 94 10.01 2.43 24.34
N TRP A 95 10.79 1.40 24.68
CA TRP A 95 12.24 1.47 24.89
C TRP A 95 13.05 1.30 23.59
N ALA A 96 12.44 0.95 22.46
CA ALA A 96 13.11 0.85 21.15
C ALA A 96 13.68 2.19 20.66
N GLY A 97 13.24 3.30 21.28
CA GLY A 97 13.70 4.64 20.95
C GLY A 97 12.98 5.23 19.74
N GLY A 98 13.36 6.45 19.36
CA GLY A 98 12.66 7.21 18.32
C GLY A 98 11.47 8.01 18.85
N ARG A 99 11.15 9.11 18.16
CA ARG A 99 9.98 9.92 18.47
C ARG A 99 8.87 9.48 17.54
N MET A 100 7.70 9.13 18.09
CA MET A 100 6.50 8.85 17.32
C MET A 100 5.50 9.97 17.58
N PHE A 101 4.86 10.45 16.52
CA PHE A 101 3.69 11.31 16.62
C PHE A 101 2.46 10.52 16.25
N VAL A 102 1.40 10.65 17.05
CA VAL A 102 0.13 9.95 16.85
C VAL A 102 -0.99 10.98 16.87
N ASP A 103 -1.79 11.02 15.81
CA ASP A 103 -3.11 11.67 15.80
C ASP A 103 -4.16 10.57 15.95
N GLN A 104 -4.78 10.49 17.12
CA GLN A 104 -5.76 9.47 17.48
C GLN A 104 -7.14 10.11 17.66
N ARG A 105 -8.14 9.49 17.05
CA ARG A 105 -9.54 9.96 17.06
C ARG A 105 -10.47 8.78 17.26
N GLY A 106 -11.46 8.97 18.12
CA GLY A 106 -12.50 7.99 18.36
C GLY A 106 -13.88 8.58 18.09
N LEU A 107 -14.79 7.73 17.61
CA LEU A 107 -16.21 8.04 17.49
C LEU A 107 -17.04 6.79 17.79
N VAL A 108 -18.22 6.96 18.36
CA VAL A 108 -19.19 5.87 18.54
C VAL A 108 -20.15 5.92 17.36
N ALA A 109 -20.24 4.83 16.61
CA ALA A 109 -21.10 4.66 15.46
C ALA A 109 -22.31 3.80 15.83
N ASP A 110 -23.49 4.15 15.33
CA ASP A 110 -24.72 3.35 15.52
C ASP A 110 -24.81 2.24 14.45
N SER A 111 -23.74 1.46 14.33
CA SER A 111 -23.59 0.39 13.37
C SER A 111 -22.77 -0.75 13.96
N ASP A 112 -22.92 -1.94 13.41
CA ASP A 112 -22.09 -3.09 13.75
C ASP A 112 -20.63 -2.94 13.24
N VAL A 113 -19.72 -3.72 13.81
CA VAL A 113 -18.30 -3.70 13.47
C VAL A 113 -18.06 -4.09 12.01
N ASP A 114 -18.82 -5.05 11.48
CA ASP A 114 -18.64 -5.54 10.12
C ASP A 114 -18.99 -4.46 9.09
N SER A 115 -20.05 -3.70 9.32
CA SER A 115 -20.45 -2.56 8.48
C SER A 115 -19.40 -1.46 8.45
N VAL A 116 -18.82 -1.11 9.61
CA VAL A 116 -17.70 -0.15 9.67
C VAL A 116 -16.49 -0.67 8.90
N MET A 117 -16.11 -1.92 9.17
CA MET A 117 -14.92 -2.51 8.57
C MET A 117 -15.08 -2.78 7.08
N ALA A 118 -16.30 -2.97 6.59
CA ALA A 118 -16.62 -3.00 5.16
C ALA A 118 -16.36 -1.63 4.50
N VAL A 119 -16.76 -0.53 5.14
CA VAL A 119 -16.45 0.82 4.64
C VAL A 119 -14.95 1.09 4.67
N VAL A 120 -14.29 0.77 5.78
CA VAL A 120 -12.82 0.95 5.95
C VAL A 120 -12.05 0.18 4.87
N ARG A 121 -12.39 -1.09 4.61
CA ARG A 121 -11.76 -1.90 3.56
C ARG A 121 -12.07 -1.41 2.14
N SER A 122 -13.14 -0.64 1.96
CA SER A 122 -13.50 -0.07 0.65
C SER A 122 -12.75 1.22 0.30
N LEU A 123 -12.11 1.89 1.28
CA LEU A 123 -11.41 3.17 1.11
C LEU A 123 -10.34 3.12 0.02
N GLY A 124 -10.15 4.24 -0.68
CA GLY A 124 -9.23 4.44 -1.82
C GLY A 124 -9.85 4.04 -3.16
N GLY A 125 -9.03 3.97 -4.22
CA GLY A 125 -9.46 3.41 -5.52
C GLY A 125 -10.68 4.14 -6.09
N SER A 126 -11.73 3.41 -6.49
CA SER A 126 -12.97 4.01 -7.01
C SER A 126 -13.86 4.64 -5.92
N THR A 127 -13.75 4.18 -4.67
CA THR A 127 -14.49 4.75 -3.53
C THR A 127 -13.91 6.10 -3.09
N GLY A 128 -12.60 6.29 -3.31
CA GLY A 128 -11.86 7.44 -2.80
C GLY A 128 -11.66 7.37 -1.27
N TRP A 129 -11.13 8.45 -0.72
CA TRP A 129 -10.84 8.61 0.71
C TRP A 129 -11.99 9.29 1.46
N LEU A 130 -13.18 9.35 0.83
CA LEU A 130 -14.44 9.95 1.30
C LEU A 130 -14.40 11.47 1.50
N VAL A 131 -13.22 12.03 1.71
CA VAL A 131 -13.01 13.42 2.10
C VAL A 131 -11.80 13.99 1.38
N PHE A 132 -12.01 15.11 0.69
CA PHE A 132 -10.98 15.86 -0.04
C PHE A 132 -10.14 14.99 -1.00
N ASP A 133 -10.77 14.13 -1.80
CA ASP A 133 -10.10 13.25 -2.78
C ASP A 133 -9.12 14.00 -3.69
N TRP A 134 -9.42 15.26 -4.03
CA TRP A 134 -8.53 16.12 -4.80
C TRP A 134 -7.18 16.37 -4.10
N LEU A 135 -7.16 16.48 -2.77
CA LEU A 135 -5.94 16.73 -2.01
C LEU A 135 -5.04 15.48 -2.03
N TRP A 136 -5.66 14.31 -1.94
CA TRP A 136 -4.97 13.02 -2.10
C TRP A 136 -4.45 12.83 -3.53
N ALA A 137 -5.19 13.28 -4.55
CA ALA A 137 -4.75 13.30 -5.94
C ALA A 137 -3.56 14.25 -6.16
N VAL A 138 -3.62 15.47 -5.60
CA VAL A 138 -2.48 16.40 -5.62
C VAL A 138 -1.27 15.80 -4.93
N ARG A 139 -1.45 15.19 -3.75
CA ARG A 139 -0.37 14.54 -3.01
C ARG A 139 0.26 13.40 -3.80
N GLY A 140 -0.54 12.57 -4.45
CA GLY A 140 -0.07 11.49 -5.32
C GLY A 140 0.62 11.99 -6.59
N PHE A 141 0.17 13.12 -7.15
CA PHE A 141 0.86 13.76 -8.27
C PHE A 141 2.24 14.30 -7.88
N VAL A 142 2.32 15.02 -6.75
CA VAL A 142 3.60 15.50 -6.19
C VAL A 142 4.52 14.33 -5.89
N ASP A 143 3.99 13.23 -5.34
CA ASP A 143 4.75 12.02 -5.09
C ASP A 143 5.39 11.48 -6.37
N LYS A 144 4.58 11.34 -7.43
CA LYS A 144 5.02 10.87 -8.74
C LYS A 144 6.10 11.77 -9.34
N LEU A 145 5.98 13.10 -9.20
CA LEU A 145 7.00 14.05 -9.62
C LEU A 145 8.33 13.89 -8.86
N LEU A 146 8.26 13.58 -7.57
CA LEU A 146 9.43 13.28 -6.74
C LEU A 146 9.96 11.85 -6.93
N GLY A 147 9.36 11.07 -7.85
CA GLY A 147 9.74 9.70 -8.15
C GLY A 147 9.28 8.67 -7.12
N GLY A 148 8.18 8.96 -6.41
CA GLY A 148 7.42 7.98 -5.62
C GLY A 148 6.37 7.23 -6.44
N VAL A 149 5.55 6.43 -5.77
CA VAL A 149 4.58 5.52 -6.38
C VAL A 149 3.35 6.23 -6.97
N GLY A 150 2.94 7.36 -6.39
CA GLY A 150 1.73 8.09 -6.78
C GLY A 150 0.40 7.38 -6.44
N LEU A 151 -0.74 8.00 -6.81
CA LEU A 151 -2.09 7.58 -6.33
C LEU A 151 -2.64 6.30 -7.03
N ARG A 152 -2.03 5.76 -8.09
CA ARG A 152 -2.71 4.77 -8.95
C ARG A 152 -1.90 3.52 -9.22
N ARG A 153 -1.57 2.77 -8.17
CA ARG A 153 -1.05 1.40 -8.31
C ARG A 153 -2.15 0.36 -8.64
N GLY A 154 -3.42 0.75 -8.52
CA GLY A 154 -4.56 -0.18 -8.64
C GLY A 154 -4.67 -1.10 -7.42
N ARG A 155 -5.83 -1.72 -7.21
CA ARG A 155 -6.06 -2.69 -6.12
C ARG A 155 -6.45 -4.04 -6.70
N ARG A 156 -6.14 -5.14 -6.00
CA ARG A 156 -6.54 -6.50 -6.38
C ARG A 156 -8.05 -6.69 -6.35
N HIS A 157 -8.69 -6.26 -5.25
CA HIS A 157 -10.12 -6.42 -5.03
C HIS A 157 -10.69 -5.14 -4.40
N PRO A 158 -11.91 -4.69 -4.75
CA PRO A 158 -12.52 -3.47 -4.21
C PRO A 158 -12.66 -3.45 -2.69
N THR A 159 -12.87 -4.60 -2.05
CA THR A 159 -13.21 -4.70 -0.61
C THR A 159 -12.51 -5.84 0.15
N GLU A 160 -11.83 -6.76 -0.55
CA GLU A 160 -11.21 -7.94 0.07
C GLU A 160 -9.70 -7.73 0.07
N LEU A 161 -9.23 -7.03 1.11
CA LEU A 161 -7.82 -6.68 1.27
C LEU A 161 -7.04 -7.83 1.90
N ARG A 162 -5.82 -8.03 1.45
CA ARG A 162 -4.82 -8.95 2.01
C ARG A 162 -3.54 -8.19 2.35
N VAL A 163 -2.75 -8.72 3.27
CA VAL A 163 -1.42 -8.16 3.56
C VAL A 163 -0.58 -8.13 2.28
N GLY A 164 0.04 -6.98 2.01
CA GLY A 164 0.78 -6.66 0.78
C GLY A 164 -0.06 -6.05 -0.34
N ASP A 165 -1.40 -5.99 -0.22
CA ASP A 165 -2.23 -5.34 -1.24
C ASP A 165 -1.98 -3.82 -1.24
N SER A 166 -1.91 -3.23 -2.44
CA SER A 166 -1.80 -1.78 -2.59
C SER A 166 -3.18 -1.11 -2.55
N VAL A 167 -3.26 -0.02 -1.76
CA VAL A 167 -4.40 0.89 -1.68
C VAL A 167 -3.91 2.29 -2.01
N ASP A 168 -3.98 2.65 -3.29
CA ASP A 168 -3.42 3.88 -3.86
C ASP A 168 -1.89 3.99 -3.65
N PHE A 169 -1.43 4.83 -2.73
CA PHE A 169 -0.01 4.96 -2.32
C PHE A 169 0.26 4.35 -0.92
N PHE A 170 -0.67 3.52 -0.44
CA PHE A 170 -0.50 2.74 0.77
C PHE A 170 -0.37 1.25 0.45
N GLU A 171 0.23 0.52 1.38
CA GLU A 171 0.31 -0.94 1.41
C GLU A 171 -0.41 -1.46 2.65
N VAL A 172 -1.18 -2.52 2.52
CA VAL A 172 -1.83 -3.20 3.66
C VAL A 172 -0.77 -3.99 4.43
N VAL A 173 -0.53 -3.62 5.69
CA VAL A 173 0.43 -4.32 6.57
C VAL A 173 -0.28 -5.27 7.52
N GLU A 174 -1.47 -4.91 7.97
CA GLU A 174 -2.28 -5.72 8.87
C GLU A 174 -3.74 -5.64 8.44
N VAL A 175 -4.41 -6.78 8.34
CA VAL A 175 -5.85 -6.86 8.11
C VAL A 175 -6.43 -7.96 8.99
N THR A 176 -7.35 -7.57 9.86
CA THR A 176 -8.14 -8.49 10.69
C THR A 176 -9.62 -8.15 10.53
N PRO A 177 -10.56 -8.95 11.09
CA PRO A 177 -11.97 -8.60 11.08
C PRO A 177 -12.25 -7.20 11.65
N ASN A 178 -11.47 -6.78 12.65
CA ASN A 178 -11.73 -5.57 13.45
C ASN A 178 -10.67 -4.47 13.28
N SER A 179 -9.58 -4.74 12.56
CA SER A 179 -8.47 -3.78 12.36
C SER A 179 -7.98 -3.76 10.91
N LEU A 180 -7.55 -2.58 10.47
CA LEU A 180 -6.83 -2.39 9.21
C LEU A 180 -5.67 -1.42 9.45
N ARG A 181 -4.45 -1.82 9.08
CA ARG A 181 -3.26 -0.96 9.11
C ARG A 181 -2.70 -0.81 7.70
N LEU A 182 -2.57 0.43 7.28
CA LEU A 182 -2.00 0.83 6.01
C LEU A 182 -0.67 1.56 6.23
N ARG A 183 0.39 1.14 5.55
CA ARG A 183 1.70 1.81 5.54
C ARG A 183 1.80 2.71 4.32
N ALA A 184 2.25 3.94 4.50
CA ALA A 184 2.45 4.86 3.39
C ALA A 184 3.72 4.51 2.60
N GLU A 185 3.58 4.27 1.30
CA GLU A 185 4.70 4.06 0.37
C GLU A 185 5.16 5.37 -0.30
N MET A 186 4.37 6.44 -0.17
CA MET A 186 4.74 7.77 -0.69
C MET A 186 6.04 8.29 -0.04
N LYS A 187 6.77 9.14 -0.77
CA LYS A 187 7.98 9.78 -0.24
C LYS A 187 7.60 10.81 0.81
N VAL A 188 7.86 10.50 2.07
CA VAL A 188 7.73 11.42 3.22
C VAL A 188 9.03 11.42 4.03
N PRO A 189 9.35 12.51 4.75
CA PRO A 189 10.56 12.59 5.59
C PRO A 189 10.39 11.78 6.90
N GLY A 190 10.12 10.49 6.80
CA GLY A 190 9.81 9.58 7.90
C GLY A 190 9.03 8.36 7.42
N HIS A 191 8.30 7.74 8.34
CA HIS A 191 7.41 6.61 8.06
C HIS A 191 6.01 6.93 8.59
N ALA A 192 4.98 6.63 7.81
CA ALA A 192 3.59 6.93 8.15
C ALA A 192 2.72 5.68 8.07
N TRP A 193 1.79 5.56 9.02
CA TRP A 193 0.74 4.56 9.01
C TRP A 193 -0.61 5.21 9.25
N LEU A 194 -1.64 4.60 8.69
CA LEU A 194 -3.03 4.92 8.94
C LEU A 194 -3.74 3.65 9.39
N GLU A 195 -4.31 3.71 10.59
CA GLU A 195 -4.91 2.57 11.26
C GLU A 195 -6.36 2.86 11.59
N TRP A 196 -7.19 1.82 11.47
CA TRP A 196 -8.53 1.79 12.03
C TRP A 196 -8.70 0.56 12.88
N GLN A 197 -9.40 0.72 14.00
CA GLN A 197 -9.82 -0.36 14.88
C GLN A 197 -11.27 -0.15 15.26
N ALA A 198 -12.08 -1.20 15.22
CA ALA A 198 -13.47 -1.16 15.62
C ALA A 198 -13.71 -2.14 16.78
N HIS A 199 -14.32 -1.65 17.85
CA HIS A 199 -14.62 -2.43 19.05
C HIS A 199 -16.14 -2.47 19.27
N PRO A 200 -16.75 -3.66 19.47
CA PRO A 200 -18.17 -3.75 19.76
C PRO A 200 -18.51 -3.08 21.10
N LYS A 201 -19.70 -2.46 21.17
CA LYS A 201 -20.29 -1.88 22.39
C LYS A 201 -21.68 -2.46 22.62
N GLU A 202 -22.30 -2.14 23.76
CA GLU A 202 -23.66 -2.57 24.08
C GLU A 202 -24.70 -2.13 23.03
N SER A 203 -24.50 -0.94 22.45
CA SER A 203 -25.21 -0.46 21.26
C SER A 203 -24.20 0.13 20.28
N GLY A 204 -24.22 -0.37 19.04
CA GLY A 204 -23.29 0.03 17.98
C GLY A 204 -21.84 -0.42 18.23
N CYS A 205 -20.88 0.39 17.75
CA CYS A 205 -19.45 0.12 17.94
C CYS A 205 -18.64 1.41 18.17
N SER A 206 -17.47 1.25 18.78
CA SER A 206 -16.48 2.30 18.92
C SER A 206 -15.44 2.17 17.81
N VAL A 207 -15.32 3.20 16.98
CA VAL A 207 -14.34 3.24 15.88
C VAL A 207 -13.22 4.18 16.27
N GLU A 208 -12.00 3.65 16.23
CA GLU A 208 -10.77 4.38 16.44
C GLU A 208 -10.01 4.53 15.11
N GLN A 209 -9.54 5.75 14.83
CA GLN A 209 -8.66 6.07 13.73
C GLN A 209 -7.36 6.64 14.28
N ARG A 210 -6.22 6.10 13.84
CA ARG A 210 -4.89 6.58 14.22
C ARG A 210 -4.07 6.88 12.98
N ALA A 211 -3.51 8.08 12.91
CA ALA A 211 -2.43 8.42 11.98
C ALA A 211 -1.12 8.46 12.76
N VAL A 212 -0.24 7.50 12.48
CA VAL A 212 1.04 7.33 13.17
C VAL A 212 2.16 7.81 12.26
N PHE A 213 3.07 8.63 12.78
CA PHE A 213 4.21 9.14 12.01
C PHE A 213 5.50 9.07 12.81
N VAL A 214 6.50 8.40 12.25
CA VAL A 214 7.87 8.34 12.78
C VAL A 214 8.76 9.27 11.94
N PRO A 215 9.01 10.52 12.38
CA PRO A 215 9.83 11.49 11.64
C PRO A 215 11.29 11.06 11.52
N ARG A 216 11.88 11.32 10.35
CA ARG A 216 13.33 11.24 10.14
C ARG A 216 13.94 12.64 10.24
N GLY A 217 14.79 12.85 11.26
CA GLY A 217 15.50 14.11 11.48
C GLY A 217 14.60 15.32 11.77
N LEU A 218 15.14 16.53 11.59
CA LEU A 218 14.41 17.78 11.84
C LEU A 218 13.31 18.03 10.81
N TRP A 219 13.59 17.76 9.53
CA TRP A 219 12.63 17.96 8.44
C TRP A 219 11.38 17.10 8.58
N GLY A 220 11.50 15.87 9.10
CA GLY A 220 10.34 15.04 9.45
C GLY A 220 9.42 15.71 10.47
N ARG A 221 10.01 16.32 11.51
CA ARG A 221 9.23 17.01 12.55
C ARG A 221 8.53 18.25 12.01
N VAL A 222 9.23 19.05 11.19
CA VAL A 222 8.63 20.23 10.54
C VAL A 222 7.49 19.82 9.61
N TYR A 223 7.70 18.76 8.81
CA TYR A 223 6.67 18.21 7.93
C TYR A 223 5.42 17.82 8.71
N TRP A 224 5.57 17.03 9.79
CA TRP A 224 4.44 16.65 10.63
C TRP A 224 3.71 17.88 11.18
N LEU A 225 4.43 18.79 11.85
CA LEU A 225 3.86 19.98 12.48
C LEU A 225 3.11 20.86 11.47
N SER A 226 3.61 20.99 10.25
CA SER A 226 2.95 21.77 9.19
C SER A 226 1.61 21.17 8.75
N LEU A 227 1.45 19.84 8.85
CA LEU A 227 0.26 19.12 8.42
C LEU A 227 -0.77 18.89 9.53
N VAL A 228 -0.39 19.00 10.82
CA VAL A 228 -1.30 18.88 11.97
C VAL A 228 -2.64 19.60 11.78
N PRO A 229 -2.72 20.89 11.38
CA PRO A 229 -4.02 21.55 11.21
C PRO A 229 -4.85 20.94 10.07
N ALA A 230 -4.22 20.52 8.98
CA ALA A 230 -4.90 19.87 7.87
C ALA A 230 -5.40 18.46 8.28
N HIS A 231 -4.54 17.66 8.91
CA HIS A 231 -4.90 16.36 9.50
C HIS A 231 -6.10 16.48 10.43
N ALA A 232 -6.14 17.55 11.23
CA ALA A 232 -7.22 17.78 12.16
C ALA A 232 -8.60 17.93 11.51
N VAL A 233 -8.65 18.48 10.31
CA VAL A 233 -9.89 18.61 9.53
C VAL A 233 -10.15 17.34 8.73
N ILE A 234 -9.15 16.82 8.02
CA ILE A 234 -9.28 15.67 7.11
C ILE A 234 -9.72 14.43 7.88
N PHE A 235 -8.99 14.04 8.94
CA PHE A 235 -9.27 12.80 9.66
C PHE A 235 -10.56 12.88 10.49
N LYS A 236 -10.89 14.05 11.06
CA LYS A 236 -12.20 14.25 11.72
C LYS A 236 -13.36 13.97 10.78
N ARG A 237 -13.29 14.52 9.56
CA ARG A 237 -14.34 14.38 8.57
C ARG A 237 -14.36 12.97 7.98
N MET A 238 -13.20 12.36 7.79
CA MET A 238 -13.08 10.98 7.32
C MET A 238 -13.74 10.00 8.30
N LEU A 239 -13.41 10.10 9.60
CA LEU A 239 -14.01 9.24 10.62
C LEU A 239 -15.55 9.37 10.66
N ARG A 240 -16.06 10.60 10.54
CA ARG A 240 -17.51 10.84 10.46
C ARG A 240 -18.12 10.24 9.19
N ALA A 241 -17.50 10.45 8.03
CA ALA A 241 -17.99 9.89 6.76
C ALA A 241 -17.99 8.35 6.75
N ILE A 242 -17.04 7.72 7.46
CA ILE A 242 -17.02 6.27 7.66
C ILE A 242 -18.24 5.84 8.48
N SER A 243 -18.50 6.50 9.62
CA SER A 243 -19.68 6.23 10.48
C SER A 243 -20.98 6.39 9.70
N ASP A 244 -21.19 7.54 9.05
CA ASP A 244 -22.41 7.85 8.32
C ASP A 244 -22.70 6.85 7.19
N ARG A 245 -21.65 6.25 6.60
CA ARG A 245 -21.78 5.24 5.54
C ARG A 245 -22.01 3.85 6.11
N ALA A 246 -21.43 3.54 7.26
CA ALA A 246 -21.62 2.29 7.98
C ALA A 246 -23.07 2.16 8.50
N GLU A 247 -23.61 3.23 9.09
CA GLU A 247 -25.01 3.28 9.56
C GLU A 247 -26.01 3.05 8.40
N LYS A 248 -25.70 3.58 7.21
CA LYS A 248 -26.50 3.30 5.99
C LYS A 248 -26.42 1.86 5.52
N LEU A 249 -25.30 1.17 5.73
CA LEU A 249 -25.15 -0.24 5.40
C LEU A 249 -25.92 -1.12 6.40
N SER A 250 -25.84 -0.81 7.70
CA SER A 250 -26.56 -1.55 8.75
C SER A 250 -28.08 -1.40 8.65
N THR A 251 -28.57 -0.28 8.14
CA THR A 251 -30.02 -0.03 7.94
C THR A 251 -30.58 -0.67 6.67
N MET A 252 -29.76 -1.17 5.75
CA MET A 252 -30.25 -1.96 4.62
C MET A 252 -30.58 -3.38 5.12
N PRO A 253 -31.84 -3.84 5.00
CA PRO A 253 -32.18 -5.20 5.38
C PRO A 253 -31.35 -6.14 4.49
N VAL A 254 -30.66 -7.09 5.13
CA VAL A 254 -30.07 -8.25 4.44
C VAL A 254 -31.20 -8.89 3.65
N GLY A 255 -31.21 -8.66 2.35
CA GLY A 255 -32.22 -9.20 1.45
C GLY A 255 -32.27 -10.70 1.65
N GLY A 256 -33.40 -11.18 2.19
CA GLY A 256 -33.65 -12.60 2.37
C GLY A 256 -33.46 -13.30 1.04
N SER A 257 -32.48 -14.20 0.98
CA SER A 257 -32.42 -15.21 -0.04
C SER A 257 -33.55 -16.20 0.24
N GLU A 258 -34.74 -15.89 -0.25
CA GLU A 258 -35.83 -16.86 -0.37
C GLU A 258 -35.84 -17.42 -1.80
N LYS A 259 -35.55 -18.73 -1.85
CA LYS A 259 -35.74 -19.72 -2.93
C LYS A 259 -34.66 -19.84 -4.01
#